data_AF-A0A7S4D0Q4-F1
#
_entry.id   AF-A0A7S4D0Q4-F1
#
_cell.length_a   1.000
_cell.length_b   1.000
_cell.length_c   1.000
_cell.angle_alpha   90.00
_cell.angle_beta   90.00
_cell.angle_gamma   90.00
#
_symmetry.space_group_name_H-M   'P 1'
#
loop_
_entity.id
_entity.type
_entity.pdbx_description
1 polymer ?
#
loop_
_entity_poly.entity_id
_entity_poly.type
_entity_poly.pdbx_seq_one_letter_code
_entity_poly.pdbx_strand_id
1 'polypeptide(L)'
;HEVPPMLRNAGIRMHPKILEKQLRAYDYDNSGTMDFNEFCGFVEKITDRPEIRQLFEEYHAASGGNIRAAEFTHFMNLEQKDPLWTDDYSRRLFRKLTGTGEHDSPVLSLERFTWFLGDNVQ
;
A
#
# COMPACT_ATOMS: atom_id res chain seq x y z
N HIS A 1 0.21 23.46 13.26
CA HIS A 1 1.42 22.84 13.85
C HIS A 1 1.30 21.31 14.04
N GLU A 2 0.21 20.66 13.64
CA GLU A 2 -0.09 19.26 14.00
C GLU A 2 0.24 18.23 12.91
N VAL A 3 0.46 18.67 11.65
CA VAL A 3 0.73 17.76 10.52
C VAL A 3 2.03 16.94 10.69
N PRO A 4 3.20 17.50 11.09
CA PRO A 4 4.42 16.70 11.19
C PRO A 4 4.35 15.57 12.24
N PRO A 5 3.78 15.77 13.45
CA PRO A 5 3.48 14.68 14.38
C PRO A 5 2.53 13.61 13.79
N MET A 6 1.46 14.01 13.11
CA MET A 6 0.48 13.07 12.53
C MET A 6 1.10 12.18 11.46
N LEU A 7 1.87 12.77 10.53
CA LEU A 7 2.60 12.01 9.51
C LEU A 7 3.57 11.02 10.14
N ARG A 8 4.26 11.42 11.20
CA ARG A 8 5.19 10.53 11.90
C ARG A 8 4.49 9.34 12.55
N ASN A 9 3.30 9.54 13.11
CA ASN A 9 2.47 8.49 13.68
C ASN A 9 1.90 7.57 12.60
N ALA A 10 1.64 8.10 11.39
CA ALA A 10 1.25 7.33 10.21
C ALA A 10 2.44 6.59 9.53
N GLY A 11 3.64 6.60 10.12
CA GLY A 11 4.83 5.97 9.55
C GLY A 11 5.50 6.75 8.41
N ILE A 12 4.98 7.92 8.05
CA ILE A 12 5.49 8.74 6.97
C ILE A 12 6.65 9.61 7.49
N ARG A 13 7.82 9.50 6.85
CA ARG A 13 9.01 10.32 7.15
C ARG A 13 9.33 11.19 5.94
N MET A 14 9.17 12.49 6.08
CA MET A 14 9.44 13.48 5.03
C MET A 14 10.37 14.56 5.56
N HIS A 15 11.29 15.01 4.70
CA HIS A 15 12.17 16.13 5.03
C HIS A 15 11.35 17.43 5.21
N PRO A 16 11.61 18.26 6.25
CA PRO A 16 10.78 19.44 6.57
C PRO A 16 10.55 20.40 5.40
N LYS A 17 11.58 20.66 4.59
CA LYS A 17 11.47 21.53 3.40
C LYS A 17 10.51 20.98 2.32
N ILE A 18 10.46 19.66 2.16
CA ILE A 18 9.52 19.03 1.22
C ILE A 18 8.11 19.11 1.81
N LEU A 19 7.96 18.84 3.11
CA LEU A 19 6.69 18.97 3.81
C LEU A 19 6.11 20.38 3.66
N GLU A 20 6.89 21.43 3.93
CA GLU A 20 6.43 22.82 3.75
C GLU A 20 6.06 23.18 2.31
N LYS A 21 6.77 22.62 1.32
CA LYS A 21 6.44 22.84 -0.09
C LYS A 21 5.13 22.14 -0.45
N GLN A 22 4.91 20.93 0.05
CA GLN A 22 3.68 20.18 -0.18
C GLN A 22 2.51 20.82 0.56
N LEU A 23 2.66 21.20 1.83
CA LEU A 23 1.61 21.92 2.58
C LEU A 23 1.12 23.16 1.83
N ARG A 24 2.04 23.99 1.31
CA ARG A 24 1.70 25.15 0.50
C ARG A 24 1.01 24.84 -0.83
N ALA A 25 1.21 23.63 -1.38
CA ALA A 25 0.58 23.23 -2.63
C ALA A 25 -0.89 22.79 -2.45
N TYR A 26 -1.30 22.49 -1.22
CA TYR A 26 -2.64 22.03 -0.86
C TYR A 26 -3.42 23.04 -0.01
N ASP A 27 -2.79 24.14 0.41
CA ASP A 27 -3.44 25.30 1.04
C ASP A 27 -4.17 26.12 -0.05
N TYR A 28 -5.35 25.64 -0.44
CA TYR A 28 -6.13 26.21 -1.55
C TYR A 28 -6.76 27.54 -1.18
N ASP A 29 -7.12 27.71 0.09
CA ASP A 29 -7.71 28.93 0.61
C ASP A 29 -6.66 29.98 1.01
N ASN A 30 -5.36 29.64 0.93
CA ASN A 30 -4.22 30.45 1.34
C ASN A 30 -4.35 30.93 2.80
N SER A 31 -5.00 30.13 3.65
CA SER A 31 -5.14 30.42 5.08
C SER A 31 -3.79 30.37 5.81
N GLY A 32 -2.76 29.79 5.20
CA GLY A 32 -1.48 29.49 5.85
C GLY A 32 -1.58 28.31 6.82
N THR A 33 -2.74 27.65 6.85
CA THR A 33 -3.02 26.45 7.62
C THR A 33 -3.55 25.36 6.68
N MET A 34 -3.74 24.15 7.20
CA MET A 34 -4.28 23.04 6.42
C MET A 34 -5.57 22.59 7.10
N ASP A 35 -6.68 22.70 6.38
CA ASP A 35 -7.97 22.20 6.85
C ASP A 35 -8.08 20.68 6.67
N PHE A 36 -9.21 20.10 7.10
CA PHE A 36 -9.42 18.64 7.01
C PHE A 36 -9.43 18.12 5.57
N ASN A 37 -10.04 18.84 4.63
CA ASN A 37 -10.15 18.42 3.24
C ASN A 37 -8.80 18.51 2.53
N GLU A 38 -8.06 19.59 2.78
CA GLU A 38 -6.69 19.80 2.29
C GLU A 38 -5.75 18.73 2.85
N PHE A 39 -5.91 18.38 4.13
CA PHE A 39 -5.17 17.28 4.75
C PHE A 39 -5.51 15.93 4.11
N CYS A 40 -6.79 15.63 3.84
CA CYS A 40 -7.18 14.41 3.14
C CYS A 40 -6.52 14.31 1.75
N GLY A 41 -6.58 15.38 0.96
CA GLY A 41 -5.96 15.41 -0.37
C GLY A 41 -4.42 15.28 -0.30
N PHE A 42 -3.79 15.93 0.68
CA PHE A 42 -2.36 15.78 0.91
C PHE A 42 -1.97 14.36 1.32
N VAL A 43 -2.71 13.75 2.25
CA VAL A 43 -2.48 12.36 2.71
C VAL A 43 -2.71 11.37 1.58
N GLU A 44 -3.78 11.52 0.80
CA GLU A 44 -4.00 10.71 -0.40
C GLU A 44 -2.79 10.79 -1.32
N LYS A 45 -2.28 12.00 -1.60
CA LYS A 45 -1.16 12.14 -2.54
C LYS A 45 0.13 11.49 -2.05
N ILE A 46 0.46 11.64 -0.78
CA ILE A 46 1.72 11.10 -0.22
C ILE A 46 1.64 9.60 0.09
N THR A 47 0.42 9.05 0.18
CA THR A 47 0.19 7.60 0.37
C THR A 47 -0.16 6.89 -0.93
N ASP A 48 -0.46 7.62 -2.00
CA ASP A 48 -0.69 7.06 -3.33
C ASP A 48 0.58 6.37 -3.83
N ARG A 49 0.44 5.07 -4.12
CA ARG A 49 1.51 4.19 -4.63
C ARG A 49 1.07 3.63 -5.98
N PRO A 50 1.08 4.45 -7.06
CA PRO A 50 0.59 4.03 -8.37
C PRO A 50 1.32 2.81 -8.92
N GLU A 51 2.61 2.64 -8.58
CA GLU A 51 3.40 1.47 -8.93
C GLU A 51 2.84 0.17 -8.34
N ILE A 52 2.30 0.22 -7.11
CA ILE A 52 1.68 -0.95 -6.48
C ILE A 52 0.31 -1.22 -7.09
N ARG A 53 -0.43 -0.17 -7.44
CA ARG A 53 -1.72 -0.33 -8.13
C ARG A 53 -1.54 -0.97 -9.50
N GLN A 54 -0.55 -0.52 -10.28
CA GLN A 54 -0.22 -1.11 -11.58
C GLN A 54 0.20 -2.57 -11.43
N LEU A 55 1.08 -2.87 -10.48
CA LEU A 55 1.50 -4.24 -10.18
C LEU A 55 0.31 -5.11 -9.74
N PHE A 56 -0.59 -4.59 -8.93
CA PHE A 56 -1.82 -5.30 -8.55
C PHE A 56 -2.66 -5.61 -9.79
N GLU A 57 -2.90 -4.61 -10.65
CA GLU A 57 -3.66 -4.72 -11.91
C GLU A 57 -3.07 -5.77 -12.86
N GLU A 58 -1.75 -5.81 -13.02
CA GLU A 58 -1.06 -6.80 -13.85
C GLU A 58 -1.34 -8.24 -13.39
N TYR A 59 -1.33 -8.48 -12.07
CA TYR A 59 -1.43 -9.84 -11.51
C TYR A 59 -2.87 -10.29 -11.22
N HIS A 60 -3.87 -9.39 -11.18
CA HIS A 60 -5.29 -9.75 -11.00
C HIS A 60 -6.14 -9.59 -12.28
N ALA A 61 -5.55 -9.15 -13.40
CA ALA A 61 -6.28 -8.91 -14.65
C ALA A 61 -7.11 -10.14 -15.09
N ALA A 62 -6.65 -11.35 -14.76
CA ALA A 62 -7.32 -12.60 -15.09
C ALA A 62 -8.45 -13.00 -14.12
N SER A 63 -8.51 -12.42 -12.91
CA SER A 63 -9.30 -12.94 -11.78
C SER A 63 -10.42 -12.03 -11.27
N GLY A 64 -10.68 -10.91 -11.94
CA GLY A 64 -11.85 -10.06 -11.67
C GLY A 64 -11.68 -9.08 -10.51
N GLY A 65 -10.46 -8.62 -10.26
CA GLY A 65 -10.20 -7.48 -9.35
C GLY A 65 -9.57 -7.81 -8.00
N ASN A 66 -9.20 -9.08 -7.75
CA ASN A 66 -8.43 -9.47 -6.57
C ASN A 66 -7.43 -10.58 -6.89
N ILE A 67 -6.28 -10.60 -6.21
CA ILE A 67 -5.24 -11.60 -6.42
C ILE A 67 -5.64 -12.94 -5.79
N ARG A 68 -5.64 -14.02 -6.58
CA ARG A 68 -5.83 -15.40 -6.12
C ARG A 68 -4.52 -16.04 -5.69
N ALA A 69 -4.59 -17.19 -5.00
CA ALA A 69 -3.41 -17.89 -4.50
C ALA A 69 -2.37 -18.24 -5.59
N ALA A 70 -2.83 -18.62 -6.79
CA ALA A 70 -1.94 -18.93 -7.92
C ALA A 70 -1.22 -17.68 -8.44
N GLU A 71 -1.94 -16.56 -8.54
CA GLU A 71 -1.40 -15.26 -8.98
C GLU A 71 -0.41 -14.71 -7.96
N PHE A 72 -0.72 -14.83 -6.67
CA PHE A 72 0.21 -14.46 -5.60
C PHE A 72 1.49 -15.31 -5.65
N THR A 73 1.37 -16.63 -5.84
CA THR A 73 2.54 -17.51 -5.97
C THR A 73 3.39 -17.15 -7.18
N HIS A 74 2.75 -16.83 -8.31
CA HIS A 74 3.44 -16.36 -9.51
C HIS A 74 4.20 -15.06 -9.28
N PHE A 75 3.54 -14.07 -8.66
CA PHE A 75 4.13 -12.81 -8.25
C PHE A 75 5.37 -13.02 -7.35
N MET A 76 5.27 -13.86 -6.32
CA MET A 76 6.37 -14.12 -5.39
C MET A 76 7.59 -14.72 -6.10
N ASN A 77 7.37 -15.63 -7.05
CA ASN A 77 8.44 -16.29 -7.79
C ASN A 77 9.15 -15.35 -8.79
N LEU A 78 8.42 -14.41 -9.41
CA LEU A 78 8.99 -13.51 -10.41
C LEU A 78 9.59 -12.23 -9.83
N GLU A 79 8.90 -11.60 -8.88
CA GLU A 79 9.24 -10.24 -8.44
C GLU A 79 10.09 -10.21 -7.17
N GLN A 80 9.85 -11.12 -6.22
CA GLN A 80 10.58 -11.11 -4.94
C GLN A 80 11.92 -11.83 -5.01
N LYS A 81 12.08 -12.81 -5.93
CA LYS A 81 13.33 -13.51 -6.30
C LYS A 81 14.20 -14.00 -5.12
N ASP A 82 13.64 -14.14 -3.93
CA ASP A 82 14.39 -14.63 -2.77
C ASP A 82 14.33 -16.18 -2.72
N PRO A 83 15.48 -16.85 -2.65
CA PRO A 83 15.57 -18.31 -2.70
C PRO A 83 14.92 -19.02 -1.51
N LEU A 84 14.55 -18.30 -0.44
CA LEU A 84 13.80 -18.83 0.69
C LEU A 84 12.29 -18.91 0.41
N TRP A 85 11.81 -18.29 -0.67
CA TRP A 85 10.42 -18.43 -1.09
C TRP A 85 10.17 -19.83 -1.66
N THR A 86 9.27 -20.56 -1.01
CA THR A 86 8.75 -21.85 -1.49
C THR A 86 7.25 -21.72 -1.72
N ASP A 87 6.70 -22.52 -2.64
CA ASP A 87 5.25 -22.59 -2.87
C ASP A 87 4.45 -22.76 -1.58
N ASP A 88 4.95 -23.59 -0.67
CA ASP A 88 4.34 -23.86 0.64
C ASP A 88 4.38 -22.62 1.56
N TYR A 89 5.48 -21.89 1.57
CA TYR A 89 5.58 -20.62 2.29
C TYR A 89 4.67 -19.54 1.69
N SER A 90 4.64 -19.40 0.36
CA SER A 90 3.76 -18.47 -0.35
C SER A 90 2.28 -18.74 -0.06
N ARG A 91 1.86 -20.02 -0.03
CA ARG A 91 0.49 -20.42 0.34
C ARG A 91 0.15 -20.11 1.80
N ARG A 92 1.09 -20.35 2.73
CA ARG A 92 0.90 -19.99 4.15
C ARG A 92 0.78 -18.49 4.34
N LEU A 93 1.63 -17.71 3.69
CA LEU A 93 1.60 -16.26 3.74
C LEU A 93 0.30 -15.72 3.14
N PHE A 94 -0.11 -16.22 1.98
CA PHE A 94 -1.37 -15.85 1.36
C PHE A 94 -2.56 -16.09 2.31
N ARG A 95 -2.59 -17.24 2.99
CA ARG A 95 -3.63 -17.54 3.99
C ARG A 95 -3.60 -16.56 5.18
N LYS A 96 -2.40 -16.18 5.63
CA LYS A 96 -2.25 -15.17 6.70
C LYS A 96 -2.78 -13.80 6.27
N LEU A 97 -2.51 -13.40 5.02
CA LEU A 97 -2.91 -12.10 4.48
C LEU A 97 -4.42 -12.01 4.16
N THR A 98 -5.04 -13.12 3.78
CA THR A 98 -6.47 -13.22 3.44
C THR A 98 -7.36 -13.56 4.64
N GLY A 99 -6.78 -14.04 5.74
CA GLY A 99 -7.49 -14.43 6.96
C GLY A 99 -8.03 -15.87 6.91
N THR A 100 -8.39 -16.41 8.08
CA THR A 100 -8.90 -17.78 8.26
C THR A 100 -10.40 -17.91 7.94
N GLY A 101 -10.88 -17.25 6.89
CA GLY A 101 -12.27 -17.41 6.45
C GLY A 101 -12.42 -18.72 5.67
N GLU A 102 -13.26 -19.63 6.16
CA GLU A 102 -13.74 -20.85 5.46
C GLU A 102 -14.63 -20.51 4.25
N HIS A 103 -14.29 -19.49 3.46
CA HIS A 103 -14.99 -19.18 2.22
C HIS A 103 -14.27 -19.82 1.04
N ASP A 104 -15.07 -20.37 0.12
CA ASP A 104 -14.71 -21.24 -1.02
C ASP A 104 -13.62 -20.72 -2.00
N SER A 105 -13.05 -19.53 -1.80
CA SER A 105 -11.91 -19.01 -2.57
C SER A 105 -11.33 -17.75 -1.90
N PRO A 106 -10.28 -17.87 -1.06
CA PRO A 106 -9.62 -16.69 -0.49
C PRO A 106 -8.97 -15.84 -1.59
N VAL A 107 -9.15 -14.52 -1.48
CA VAL A 107 -8.60 -13.52 -2.41
C VAL A 107 -7.89 -12.41 -1.64
N LEU A 108 -6.83 -11.87 -2.22
CA LEU A 108 -6.01 -10.80 -1.66
C LEU A 108 -6.40 -9.46 -2.31
N SER A 109 -6.89 -8.54 -1.48
CA SER A 109 -7.27 -7.18 -1.91
C SER A 109 -6.07 -6.26 -2.09
N LEU A 110 -6.25 -5.13 -2.78
CA LEU A 110 -5.22 -4.11 -2.97
C LEU A 110 -4.67 -3.60 -1.62
N GLU A 111 -5.53 -3.42 -0.62
CA GLU A 111 -5.14 -2.97 0.72
C GLU A 111 -4.16 -3.97 1.37
N ARG A 112 -4.49 -5.26 1.35
CA ARG A 112 -3.66 -6.32 1.95
C ARG A 112 -2.38 -6.55 1.17
N PHE A 113 -2.43 -6.42 -0.16
CA PHE A 113 -1.26 -6.47 -1.02
C PHE A 113 -0.32 -5.28 -0.77
N THR A 114 -0.88 -4.08 -0.61
CA THR A 114 -0.13 -2.85 -0.28
C THR A 114 0.53 -2.96 1.09
N TRP A 115 -0.19 -3.52 2.07
CA TRP A 115 0.36 -3.81 3.40
C TRP A 115 1.52 -4.79 3.32
N PHE A 116 1.36 -5.91 2.59
CA PHE A 116 2.42 -6.89 2.37
C PHE A 116 3.68 -6.24 1.74
N LEU A 117 3.53 -5.39 0.73
CA LEU A 117 4.67 -4.70 0.11
C LEU A 117 5.26 -3.58 0.98
N GLY A 118 4.49 -3.04 1.94
CA GLY A 118 4.96 -2.01 2.87
C GLY A 118 5.76 -2.57 4.05
N ASP A 119 5.43 -3.77 4.51
CA ASP A 119 6.05 -4.41 5.69
C ASP A 119 7.35 -5.18 5.33
N ASN A 120 7.51 -5.62 4.07
CA ASN A 120 8.72 -6.32 3.59
C ASN A 120 9.88 -5.38 3.20
N VAL A 121 9.85 -4.10 3.61
CA VAL A 121 10.94 -3.12 3.36
C VAL A 121 11.72 -2.81 4.65
N GLN A 122 11.76 -3.74 5.62
CA GLN A 122 12.65 -3.64 6.79
C GLN A 122 13.74 -4.71 6.78
#